data_AF-A0A9E2A1C5-F1
#
_entry.id   AF-A0A9E2A1C5-F1
#
_cell.length_a   1.000
_cell.length_b   1.000
_cell.length_c   1.000
_cell.angle_alpha   90.00
_cell.angle_beta   90.00
_cell.angle_gamma   90.00
#
_symmetry.space_group_name_H-M   'P 1'
#
loop_
_entity.id
_entity.type
_entity.pdbx_description
1 polymer ?
#
loop_
_entity_poly.entity_id
_entity_poly.type
_entity_poly.pdbx_seq_one_letter_code
_entity_poly.pdbx_strand_id
1 'polypeptide(L)'
;DDGLMQRFQLLVWPDVSSEWVNVDRHHDQQAINDVMAAFTRVRDLTPGDVNAKRDLLGGPAYLKFDANAQKLFNKAWGGFEKIVRSGKHSPALESHFSKYPRMIASLALVIHLVDGGVGPVGVIATNKAIGWAGYLAMHTIRAYGASDNAAAQSAEALAEKIEQGSVKSEFTARSVQRNGWQNLSTKDDVAAALEWLVDADWIIAKEIMGKGRPTILYTINPKTQGQQGE
;
A
#
# COMPACT_ATOMS: atom_id res chain seq x y z
N ASP A 1 -0.50 5.11 11.49
CA ASP A 1 -0.06 5.08 10.09
C ASP A 1 0.51 6.44 9.72
N ASP A 2 1.81 6.52 9.41
CA ASP A 2 2.52 7.77 9.08
C ASP A 2 2.34 8.18 7.60
N GLY A 3 1.61 7.36 6.83
CA GLY A 3 1.29 7.61 5.43
C GLY A 3 2.45 7.39 4.46
N LEU A 4 3.57 6.79 4.90
CA LEU A 4 4.73 6.52 4.05
C LEU A 4 4.37 5.59 2.88
N MET A 5 3.75 4.44 3.17
CA MET A 5 3.32 3.48 2.15
C MET A 5 2.29 4.05 1.17
N GLN A 6 1.48 5.00 1.65
CA GLN A 6 0.45 5.65 0.83
C GLN A 6 1.03 6.63 -0.21
N ARG A 7 2.34 6.91 -0.17
CA ARG A 7 3.06 7.73 -1.17
C ARG A 7 3.63 6.88 -2.31
N PHE A 8 3.76 5.57 -2.13
CA PHE A 8 4.28 4.65 -3.14
C PHE A 8 3.17 4.10 -4.04
N GLN A 9 2.52 4.98 -4.80
CA GLN A 9 1.40 4.61 -5.69
C GLN A 9 1.81 3.70 -6.85
N LEU A 10 3.11 3.69 -7.20
CA LEU A 10 3.69 2.85 -8.25
C LEU A 10 4.39 1.59 -7.68
N LEU A 11 4.10 1.20 -6.43
CA LEU A 11 4.67 0.01 -5.81
C LEU A 11 4.25 -1.25 -6.56
N VAL A 12 5.21 -2.15 -6.79
CA VAL A 12 4.97 -3.49 -7.34
C VAL A 12 5.52 -4.55 -6.39
N TRP A 13 4.76 -5.64 -6.23
CA TRP A 13 5.16 -6.83 -5.47
C TRP A 13 5.04 -8.06 -6.39
N PRO A 14 6.02 -8.26 -7.29
CA PRO A 14 5.98 -9.36 -8.26
C PRO A 14 6.16 -10.71 -7.58
N ASP A 15 5.71 -11.77 -8.25
CA ASP A 15 6.10 -13.13 -7.89
C ASP A 15 7.57 -13.34 -8.27
N VAL A 16 8.32 -13.94 -7.34
CA VAL A 16 9.69 -14.36 -7.59
C VAL A 16 9.65 -15.83 -7.98
N SER A 17 10.13 -16.15 -9.17
CA SER A 17 10.26 -17.54 -9.62
C SER A 17 11.12 -18.33 -8.64
N SER A 18 10.68 -19.54 -8.28
CA SER A 18 11.50 -20.49 -7.49
C SER A 18 12.69 -21.01 -8.29
N GLU A 19 12.61 -20.96 -9.62
CA GLU A 19 13.71 -21.29 -10.51
C GLU A 19 14.60 -20.06 -10.72
N TRP A 20 15.86 -20.18 -10.29
CA TRP A 20 16.88 -19.19 -10.62
C TRP A 20 17.41 -19.45 -12.03
N VAL A 21 17.29 -18.45 -12.90
CA VAL A 21 17.83 -18.48 -14.26
C VAL A 21 18.75 -17.29 -14.43
N ASN A 22 20.01 -17.54 -14.79
CA ASN A 22 20.92 -16.46 -15.17
C ASN A 22 20.59 -16.00 -16.60
N VAL A 23 20.02 -14.80 -16.72
CA VAL A 23 19.68 -14.20 -18.01
C VAL A 23 20.71 -13.12 -18.34
N ASP A 24 21.71 -13.48 -19.14
CA ASP A 24 22.63 -12.53 -19.77
C ASP A 24 22.15 -12.23 -21.19
N ARG A 25 21.38 -11.14 -21.34
CA ARG A 25 20.87 -10.68 -22.63
C ARG A 25 21.46 -9.32 -22.96
N HIS A 26 21.89 -9.14 -24.21
CA HIS A 26 22.23 -7.81 -24.70
C HIS A 26 21.03 -6.87 -24.58
N HIS A 27 21.30 -5.61 -24.22
CA HIS A 27 20.26 -4.61 -24.19
C HIS A 27 19.73 -4.33 -25.59
N ASP A 28 18.44 -4.07 -25.69
CA ASP A 28 17.83 -3.65 -26.95
C ASP A 28 18.25 -2.20 -27.23
N GLN A 29 19.18 -2.04 -28.18
CA GLN A 29 19.72 -0.73 -28.52
C GLN A 29 18.67 0.22 -29.09
N GLN A 30 17.68 -0.30 -29.83
CA GLN A 30 16.60 0.53 -30.38
C GLN A 30 15.72 1.03 -29.24
N ALA A 31 15.35 0.16 -28.29
CA ALA A 31 14.57 0.55 -27.14
C ALA A 31 15.29 1.62 -26.29
N ILE A 32 16.61 1.50 -26.09
CA ILE A 32 17.40 2.55 -25.42
C ILE A 32 17.32 3.87 -26.18
N ASN A 33 17.53 3.83 -27.50
CA ASN A 33 17.49 5.03 -28.32
C ASN A 33 16.11 5.72 -28.26
N ASP A 34 15.03 4.95 -28.33
CA ASP A 34 13.65 5.45 -28.26
C ASP A 34 13.36 6.11 -26.91
N VAL A 35 13.80 5.48 -25.81
CA VAL A 35 13.68 6.05 -24.45
C VAL A 35 14.46 7.36 -24.35
N MET A 36 15.71 7.40 -24.79
CA MET A 36 16.55 8.61 -24.74
C MET A 36 15.99 9.75 -25.59
N ALA A 37 15.41 9.43 -26.75
CA ALA A 37 14.76 10.41 -27.61
C ALA A 37 13.51 10.99 -26.94
N ALA A 38 12.67 10.14 -26.35
CA ALA A 38 11.48 10.58 -25.61
C ALA A 38 11.84 11.47 -24.41
N PHE A 39 12.84 11.06 -23.61
CA PHE A 39 13.34 11.86 -22.48
C PHE A 39 13.84 13.23 -22.92
N THR A 40 14.67 13.28 -23.95
CA THR A 40 15.23 14.54 -24.48
C THR A 40 14.10 15.46 -24.96
N ARG A 41 13.15 14.93 -25.73
CA ARG A 41 11.99 15.69 -26.22
C ARG A 41 11.14 16.25 -25.09
N VAL A 42 10.85 15.45 -24.06
CA VAL A 42 10.01 15.88 -22.93
C VAL A 42 10.75 16.88 -22.03
N ARG A 43 12.07 16.74 -21.85
CA ARG A 43 12.90 17.69 -21.09
C ARG A 43 12.85 19.10 -21.69
N ASP A 44 12.92 19.19 -23.00
CA ASP A 44 12.99 20.47 -23.73
C ASP A 44 11.61 21.02 -24.11
N LEU A 45 10.54 20.32 -23.73
CA LEU A 45 9.16 20.63 -24.08
C LEU A 45 8.68 21.92 -23.41
N THR A 46 8.13 22.83 -24.20
CA THR A 46 7.41 23.99 -23.70
C THR A 46 5.89 23.77 -23.79
N PRO A 47 5.08 24.50 -23.00
CA PRO A 47 3.62 24.44 -23.13
C PRO A 47 3.08 24.72 -24.54
N GLY A 48 3.77 25.57 -25.32
CA GLY A 48 3.37 25.93 -26.67
C GLY A 48 3.46 24.75 -27.65
N ASP A 49 4.50 23.92 -27.50
CA ASP A 49 4.80 22.81 -28.41
C ASP A 49 3.69 21.74 -28.44
N VAL A 50 2.92 21.65 -27.35
CA VAL A 50 1.85 20.67 -27.16
C VAL A 50 0.45 21.29 -27.09
N ASN A 51 0.30 22.56 -27.47
CA ASN A 51 -0.97 23.29 -27.36
C ASN A 51 -1.56 23.25 -25.93
N ALA A 52 -0.70 23.29 -24.91
CA ALA A 52 -1.16 23.34 -23.52
C ALA A 52 -1.80 24.68 -23.19
N LYS A 53 -2.89 24.61 -22.43
CA LYS A 53 -3.59 25.79 -21.94
C LYS A 53 -2.86 26.33 -20.72
N ARG A 54 -2.82 27.64 -20.57
CA ARG A 54 -2.33 28.29 -19.35
C ARG A 54 -3.50 28.61 -18.43
N ASP A 55 -3.25 28.51 -17.14
CA ASP A 55 -4.18 29.01 -16.14
C ASP A 55 -4.12 30.54 -16.13
N LEU A 56 -5.30 31.18 -16.13
CA LEU A 56 -5.45 32.64 -16.09
C LEU A 56 -4.90 33.23 -14.77
N LEU A 57 -4.83 32.42 -13.71
CA LEU A 57 -4.33 32.82 -12.40
C LEU A 57 -2.82 32.51 -12.21
N GLY A 58 -2.10 32.17 -13.28
CA GLY A 58 -0.65 31.93 -13.22
C GLY A 58 -0.25 30.52 -12.76
N GLY A 59 -1.18 29.57 -12.74
CA GLY A 59 -0.92 28.15 -12.50
C GLY A 59 -0.16 27.45 -13.64
N PRO A 60 0.29 26.19 -13.41
CA PRO A 60 1.00 25.41 -14.43
C PRO A 60 0.14 25.22 -15.68
N ALA A 61 0.81 25.13 -16.83
CA ALA A 61 0.12 24.78 -18.07
C ALA A 61 -0.45 23.36 -17.99
N TYR A 62 -1.59 23.14 -18.65
CA TYR A 62 -2.33 21.89 -18.56
C TYR A 62 -2.91 21.46 -19.91
N LEU A 63 -3.07 20.15 -20.05
CA LEU A 63 -3.86 19.52 -21.10
C LEU A 63 -5.13 18.95 -20.46
N LYS A 64 -6.26 19.08 -21.16
CA LYS A 64 -7.52 18.43 -20.77
C LYS A 64 -7.59 17.06 -21.43
N PHE A 65 -8.38 16.15 -20.88
CA PHE A 65 -8.80 14.98 -21.64
C PHE A 65 -9.66 15.40 -22.83
N ASP A 66 -9.60 14.61 -23.91
CA ASP A 66 -10.65 14.63 -24.92
C ASP A 66 -11.98 14.10 -24.33
N ALA A 67 -13.09 14.28 -25.06
CA ALA A 67 -14.41 13.89 -24.55
C ALA A 67 -14.56 12.39 -24.25
N ASN A 68 -13.91 11.52 -25.01
CA ASN A 68 -13.98 10.06 -24.81
C ASN A 68 -13.03 9.60 -23.69
N ALA A 69 -11.83 10.15 -23.64
CA ALA A 69 -10.86 9.96 -22.57
C ALA A 69 -11.43 10.42 -21.22
N GLN A 70 -12.15 11.55 -21.17
CA GLN A 70 -12.80 12.04 -19.95
C GLN A 70 -13.86 11.06 -19.45
N LYS A 71 -14.65 10.45 -20.34
CA LYS A 71 -15.65 9.43 -19.96
C LYS A 71 -14.97 8.20 -19.35
N LEU A 72 -13.87 7.74 -19.94
CA LEU A 72 -13.09 6.61 -19.41
C LEU A 72 -12.49 6.93 -18.05
N PHE A 73 -11.90 8.11 -17.91
CA PHE A 73 -11.37 8.59 -16.63
C PHE A 73 -12.45 8.65 -15.54
N ASN A 74 -13.60 9.25 -15.84
CA ASN A 74 -14.72 9.35 -14.89
C ASN A 74 -15.24 7.97 -14.47
N LYS A 75 -15.31 7.02 -15.41
CA LYS A 75 -15.68 5.63 -15.10
C LYS A 75 -14.67 4.97 -14.16
N ALA A 76 -13.37 5.13 -14.43
CA ALA A 76 -12.31 4.58 -13.57
C ALA A 76 -12.34 5.22 -12.18
N TRP A 77 -12.45 6.54 -12.09
CA TRP A 77 -12.58 7.26 -10.82
C TRP A 77 -13.80 6.76 -10.03
N GLY A 78 -14.98 6.67 -10.65
CA GLY A 78 -16.17 6.14 -9.99
C GLY A 78 -16.00 4.71 -9.47
N GLY A 79 -15.17 3.89 -10.14
CA GLY A 79 -14.78 2.56 -9.64
C GLY A 79 -13.96 2.63 -8.35
N PHE A 80 -12.93 3.47 -8.30
CA PHE A 80 -12.10 3.66 -7.10
C PHE A 80 -12.88 4.29 -5.94
N GLU A 81 -13.79 5.24 -6.19
CA GLU A 81 -14.66 5.79 -5.13
C GLU A 81 -15.53 4.71 -4.49
N LYS A 82 -16.07 3.78 -5.28
CA LYS A 82 -16.85 2.65 -4.75
C LYS A 82 -16.00 1.73 -3.87
N ILE A 83 -14.75 1.47 -4.26
CA ILE A 83 -13.82 0.66 -3.47
C ILE A 83 -13.53 1.35 -2.14
N VAL A 84 -13.13 2.63 -2.19
CA VAL A 84 -12.77 3.44 -1.00
C VAL A 84 -13.95 3.59 -0.03
N ARG A 85 -15.18 3.66 -0.54
CA ARG A 85 -16.39 3.85 0.29
C ARG A 85 -17.10 2.55 0.65
N SER A 86 -16.53 1.40 0.29
CA SER A 86 -17.18 0.11 0.49
C SER A 86 -17.22 -0.33 1.95
N GLY A 87 -16.32 0.20 2.79
CA GLY A 87 -16.12 -0.24 4.18
C GLY A 87 -15.56 -1.66 4.29
N LYS A 88 -15.08 -2.25 3.18
CA LYS A 88 -14.55 -3.62 3.12
C LYS A 88 -13.03 -3.69 3.20
N HIS A 89 -12.35 -2.54 3.22
CA HIS A 89 -10.90 -2.45 3.19
C HIS A 89 -10.39 -1.71 4.42
N SER A 90 -9.13 -1.94 4.79
CA SER A 90 -8.53 -1.19 5.90
C SER A 90 -8.43 0.30 5.56
N PRO A 91 -8.52 1.21 6.55
CA PRO A 91 -8.42 2.66 6.31
C PRO A 91 -7.14 3.06 5.55
N ALA A 92 -6.05 2.33 5.77
CA ALA A 92 -4.78 2.56 5.09
C ALA A 92 -4.84 2.22 3.58
N LEU A 93 -5.51 1.12 3.23
CA LEU A 93 -5.72 0.70 1.84
C LEU A 93 -6.74 1.62 1.14
N GLU A 94 -7.81 2.02 1.83
CA GLU A 94 -8.77 3.02 1.33
C GLU A 94 -8.07 4.37 1.05
N SER A 95 -7.23 4.84 1.98
CA SER A 95 -6.42 6.04 1.78
C SER A 95 -5.45 5.89 0.60
N HIS A 96 -4.88 4.70 0.38
CA HIS A 96 -4.03 4.44 -0.79
C HIS A 96 -4.83 4.59 -2.10
N PHE A 97 -5.98 3.92 -2.21
CA PHE A 97 -6.80 3.96 -3.42
C PHE A 97 -7.46 5.31 -3.69
N SER A 98 -7.74 6.11 -2.67
CA SER A 98 -8.24 7.49 -2.85
C SER A 98 -7.32 8.37 -3.70
N LYS A 99 -6.03 8.01 -3.81
CA LYS A 99 -5.03 8.75 -4.58
C LYS A 99 -4.90 8.29 -6.03
N TYR A 100 -5.48 7.15 -6.39
CA TYR A 100 -5.39 6.57 -7.73
C TYR A 100 -5.98 7.44 -8.84
N PRO A 101 -7.12 8.14 -8.66
CA PRO A 101 -7.65 9.01 -9.72
C PRO A 101 -6.63 10.07 -10.16
N ARG A 102 -5.92 10.69 -9.20
CA ARG A 102 -4.85 11.65 -9.51
C ARG A 102 -3.70 10.96 -10.25
N MET A 103 -3.26 9.80 -9.78
CA MET A 103 -2.20 9.03 -10.43
C MET A 103 -2.56 8.68 -11.88
N ILE A 104 -3.78 8.22 -12.15
CA ILE A 104 -4.26 7.88 -13.50
C ILE A 104 -4.19 9.10 -14.41
N ALA A 105 -4.65 10.27 -13.94
CA ALA A 105 -4.59 11.50 -14.73
C ALA A 105 -3.14 11.91 -15.05
N SER A 106 -2.26 11.87 -14.05
CA SER A 106 -0.84 12.16 -14.23
C SER A 106 -0.16 11.18 -15.18
N LEU A 107 -0.43 9.88 -15.04
CA LEU A 107 0.16 8.84 -15.88
C LEU A 107 -0.34 8.92 -17.32
N ALA A 108 -1.64 9.20 -17.53
CA ALA A 108 -2.20 9.41 -18.86
C ALA A 108 -1.53 10.60 -19.56
N LEU A 109 -1.29 11.70 -18.84
CA LEU A 109 -0.56 12.85 -19.37
C LEU A 109 0.88 12.50 -19.73
N VAL A 110 1.62 11.82 -18.83
CA VAL A 110 3.01 11.39 -19.08
C VAL A 110 3.08 10.50 -20.33
N ILE A 111 2.22 9.48 -20.42
CA ILE A 111 2.16 8.58 -21.57
C ILE A 111 1.83 9.35 -22.85
N HIS A 112 0.87 10.27 -22.81
CA HIS A 112 0.51 11.09 -23.96
C HIS A 112 1.72 11.91 -24.47
N LEU A 113 2.47 12.55 -23.58
CA LEU A 113 3.65 13.35 -23.93
C LEU A 113 4.82 12.47 -24.41
N VAL A 114 5.03 11.31 -23.80
CA VAL A 114 6.04 10.32 -24.21
C VAL A 114 5.71 9.70 -25.57
N ASP A 115 4.43 9.55 -25.91
CA ASP A 115 3.98 9.08 -27.22
C ASP A 115 3.98 10.22 -28.29
N GLY A 116 4.34 11.45 -27.91
CA GLY A 116 4.43 12.60 -28.82
C GLY A 116 3.09 13.30 -29.09
N GLY A 117 2.11 13.08 -28.21
CA GLY A 117 0.80 13.69 -28.27
C GLY A 117 0.82 15.21 -28.11
N VAL A 118 -0.10 15.86 -28.81
CA VAL A 118 -0.31 17.31 -28.81
C VAL A 118 -1.80 17.57 -28.59
N GLY A 119 -2.13 18.59 -27.80
CA GLY A 119 -3.50 18.95 -27.49
C GLY A 119 -4.14 18.00 -26.46
N PRO A 120 -5.47 17.79 -26.51
CA PRO A 120 -6.15 17.01 -25.49
C PRO A 120 -5.62 15.57 -25.35
N VAL A 121 -5.52 15.09 -24.10
CA VAL A 121 -5.08 13.73 -23.78
C VAL A 121 -6.10 12.72 -24.30
N GLY A 122 -5.64 11.81 -25.15
CA GLY A 122 -6.48 10.89 -25.89
C GLY A 122 -6.75 9.54 -25.22
N VAL A 123 -7.71 8.80 -25.80
CA VAL A 123 -8.17 7.49 -25.32
C VAL A 123 -7.06 6.46 -25.12
N ILE A 124 -6.08 6.40 -26.03
CA ILE A 124 -5.00 5.40 -25.97
C ILE A 124 -4.16 5.58 -24.70
N ALA A 125 -3.71 6.80 -24.42
CA ALA A 125 -2.92 7.11 -23.24
C ALA A 125 -3.71 6.88 -21.95
N THR A 126 -4.98 7.27 -21.94
CA THR A 126 -5.88 7.05 -20.80
C THR A 126 -6.11 5.56 -20.51
N ASN A 127 -6.32 4.74 -21.53
CA ASN A 127 -6.47 3.29 -21.34
C ASN A 127 -5.20 2.62 -20.83
N LYS A 128 -4.02 3.02 -21.34
CA LYS A 128 -2.73 2.54 -20.81
C LYS A 128 -2.60 2.89 -19.32
N ALA A 129 -2.94 4.13 -18.93
CA ALA A 129 -2.89 4.56 -17.53
C ALA A 129 -3.90 3.82 -16.62
N ILE A 130 -5.12 3.55 -17.11
CA ILE A 130 -6.11 2.75 -16.39
C ILE A 130 -5.64 1.30 -16.24
N GLY A 131 -5.05 0.72 -17.28
CA GLY A 131 -4.45 -0.62 -17.21
C GLY A 131 -3.35 -0.71 -16.15
N TRP A 132 -2.47 0.29 -16.11
CA TRP A 132 -1.47 0.43 -15.04
C TRP A 132 -2.10 0.51 -13.66
N ALA A 133 -3.17 1.30 -13.48
CA ALA A 133 -3.86 1.38 -12.20
C ALA A 133 -4.46 0.03 -11.77
N GLY A 134 -5.00 -0.75 -12.70
CA GLY A 134 -5.48 -2.11 -12.40
C GLY A 134 -4.33 -3.03 -11.95
N TYR A 135 -3.20 -3.01 -12.65
CA TYR A 135 -2.01 -3.77 -12.30
C TYR A 135 -1.48 -3.39 -10.90
N LEU A 136 -1.27 -2.10 -10.67
CA LEU A 136 -0.78 -1.58 -9.39
C LEU A 136 -1.75 -1.88 -8.24
N ALA A 137 -3.06 -1.83 -8.47
CA ALA A 137 -4.04 -2.15 -7.43
C ALA A 137 -3.89 -3.59 -6.91
N MET A 138 -3.63 -4.56 -7.79
CA MET A 138 -3.39 -5.95 -7.38
C MET A 138 -2.14 -6.06 -6.49
N HIS A 139 -1.07 -5.33 -6.82
CA HIS A 139 0.14 -5.31 -6.00
C HIS A 139 -0.05 -4.57 -4.68
N THR A 140 -0.80 -3.48 -4.66
CA THR A 140 -1.17 -2.79 -3.43
C THR A 140 -1.95 -3.71 -2.51
N ILE A 141 -2.99 -4.40 -3.00
CA ILE A 141 -3.78 -5.33 -2.17
C ILE A 141 -2.87 -6.40 -1.54
N ARG A 142 -1.95 -6.96 -2.34
CA ARG A 142 -0.98 -7.94 -1.85
C ARG A 142 -0.04 -7.37 -0.79
N ALA A 143 0.52 -6.19 -1.02
CA ALA A 143 1.45 -5.55 -0.10
C ALA A 143 0.81 -5.24 1.26
N TYR A 144 -0.44 -4.75 1.24
CA TYR A 144 -1.18 -4.47 2.47
C TYR A 144 -1.63 -5.76 3.16
N GLY A 145 -2.10 -6.76 2.40
CA GLY A 145 -2.48 -8.07 2.97
C GLY A 145 -1.31 -8.85 3.59
N ALA A 146 -0.07 -8.65 3.10
CA ALA A 146 1.12 -9.23 3.73
C ALA A 146 1.36 -8.68 5.14
N SER A 147 1.09 -7.38 5.36
CA SER A 147 1.17 -6.77 6.70
C SER A 147 0.10 -7.34 7.64
N ASP A 148 -1.12 -7.51 7.14
CA ASP A 148 -2.22 -8.10 7.93
C ASP A 148 -1.89 -9.56 8.31
N ASN A 149 -1.29 -10.33 7.39
CA ASN A 149 -0.85 -11.70 7.66
C ASN A 149 0.31 -11.76 8.69
N ALA A 150 1.25 -10.82 8.65
CA ALA A 150 2.31 -10.75 9.65
C ALA A 150 1.77 -10.45 11.07
N ALA A 151 0.77 -9.57 11.18
CA ALA A 151 0.07 -9.32 12.44
C ALA A 151 -0.66 -10.57 12.94
N ALA A 152 -1.37 -11.28 12.05
CA ALA A 152 -2.05 -12.53 12.37
C ALA A 152 -1.06 -13.61 12.86
N GLN A 153 0.08 -13.79 12.18
CA GLN A 153 1.12 -14.74 12.60
C GLN A 153 1.74 -14.38 13.95
N SER A 154 1.87 -13.09 14.25
CA SER A 154 2.37 -12.62 15.56
C SER A 154 1.35 -12.90 16.66
N ALA A 155 0.05 -12.68 16.39
CA ALA A 155 -1.03 -13.00 17.30
C ALA A 155 -1.12 -14.52 17.59
N GLU A 156 -1.04 -15.34 16.54
CA GLU A 156 -1.00 -16.81 16.64
C GLU A 156 0.21 -17.29 17.47
N ALA A 157 1.40 -16.76 17.19
CA ALA A 157 2.59 -17.07 17.97
C ALA A 157 2.46 -16.71 19.45
N LEU A 158 1.81 -15.57 19.79
CA LEU A 158 1.58 -15.20 21.19
C LEU A 158 0.52 -16.08 21.86
N ALA A 159 -0.56 -16.42 21.14
CA ALA A 159 -1.59 -17.34 21.60
C ALA A 159 -0.97 -18.71 21.95
N GLU A 160 -0.15 -19.28 21.06
CA GLU A 160 0.56 -20.54 21.34
C GLU A 160 1.42 -20.46 22.60
N LYS A 161 2.11 -19.33 22.83
CA LYS A 161 2.95 -19.17 24.03
C LYS A 161 2.14 -19.03 25.32
N ILE A 162 0.93 -18.48 25.23
CA ILE A 162 -0.04 -18.44 26.33
C ILE A 162 -0.55 -19.85 26.63
N GLU A 163 -0.97 -20.60 25.60
CA GLU A 163 -1.47 -21.98 25.73
C GLU A 163 -0.40 -22.93 26.29
N GLN A 164 0.84 -22.80 25.82
CA GLN A 164 2.00 -23.56 26.31
C GLN A 164 2.41 -23.17 27.74
N GLY A 165 1.78 -22.16 28.36
CA GLY A 165 2.14 -21.63 29.67
C GLY A 165 3.51 -20.94 29.71
N SER A 166 4.12 -20.67 28.54
CA SER A 166 5.39 -19.95 28.41
C SER A 166 5.24 -18.47 28.74
N VAL A 167 4.04 -17.91 28.51
CA VAL A 167 3.63 -16.60 29.01
C VAL A 167 2.68 -16.82 30.19
N LYS A 168 3.07 -16.33 31.36
CA LYS A 168 2.21 -16.34 32.55
C LYS A 168 1.34 -15.09 32.56
N SER A 169 0.19 -15.18 33.23
CA SER A 169 -0.69 -14.02 33.45
C SER A 169 0.07 -12.92 34.18
N GLU A 170 -0.34 -11.66 33.97
CA GLU A 170 0.35 -10.47 34.44
C GLU A 170 1.73 -10.27 33.77
N PHE A 171 1.71 -10.13 32.44
CA PHE A 171 2.91 -9.90 31.65
C PHE A 171 2.91 -8.49 31.00
N THR A 172 4.05 -8.09 30.45
CA THR A 172 4.21 -6.81 29.74
C THR A 172 4.65 -7.07 28.30
N ALA A 173 4.43 -6.11 27.40
CA ALA A 173 4.95 -6.19 26.03
C ALA A 173 6.47 -6.44 26.02
N ARG A 174 7.20 -5.78 26.93
CA ARG A 174 8.67 -5.92 27.03
C ARG A 174 9.11 -7.32 27.48
N SER A 175 8.33 -8.00 28.34
CA SER A 175 8.68 -9.36 28.75
C SER A 175 8.51 -10.37 27.61
N VAL A 176 7.51 -10.19 26.75
CA VAL A 176 7.33 -11.00 25.54
C VAL A 176 8.48 -10.75 24.55
N GLN A 177 8.74 -9.49 24.23
CA GLN A 177 9.79 -9.09 23.28
C GLN A 177 11.18 -9.64 23.67
N ARG A 178 11.52 -9.60 24.95
CA ARG A 178 12.85 -10.03 25.43
C ARG A 178 13.12 -11.51 25.22
N ASN A 179 12.09 -12.34 25.06
CA ASN A 179 12.28 -13.76 24.78
C ASN A 179 12.73 -14.03 23.34
N GLY A 180 12.58 -13.05 22.42
CA GLY A 180 13.08 -13.15 21.05
C GLY A 180 12.45 -14.31 20.25
N TRP A 181 11.21 -14.68 20.55
CA TRP A 181 10.52 -15.75 19.83
C TRP A 181 10.25 -15.35 18.38
N GLN A 182 10.19 -16.35 17.50
CA GLN A 182 9.82 -16.16 16.11
C GLN A 182 8.44 -15.49 16.03
N ASN A 183 8.28 -14.51 15.13
CA ASN A 183 7.10 -13.66 15.00
C ASN A 183 6.74 -12.81 16.24
N LEU A 184 7.62 -12.72 17.24
CA LEU A 184 7.49 -11.86 18.44
C LEU A 184 8.82 -11.19 18.80
N SER A 185 9.68 -11.00 17.80
CA SER A 185 11.06 -10.54 18.00
C SER A 185 11.19 -9.02 17.98
N THR A 186 10.32 -8.33 17.23
CA THR A 186 10.33 -6.88 17.12
C THR A 186 9.27 -6.25 18.02
N LYS A 187 9.42 -4.95 18.28
CA LYS A 187 8.45 -4.19 19.07
C LYS A 187 7.08 -4.15 18.37
N ASP A 188 7.08 -4.05 17.05
CA ASP A 188 5.87 -3.88 16.25
C ASP A 188 5.10 -5.21 16.15
N ASP A 189 5.78 -6.35 15.99
CA ASP A 189 5.16 -7.69 16.01
C ASP A 189 4.45 -7.94 17.35
N VAL A 190 5.13 -7.64 18.47
CA VAL A 190 4.57 -7.82 19.81
C VAL A 190 3.39 -6.88 20.05
N ALA A 191 3.46 -5.63 19.58
CA ALA A 191 2.35 -4.70 19.69
C ALA A 191 1.12 -5.17 18.91
N ALA A 192 1.32 -5.62 17.66
CA ALA A 192 0.25 -6.15 16.81
C ALA A 192 -0.40 -7.41 17.40
N ALA A 193 0.40 -8.34 17.93
CA ALA A 193 -0.08 -9.53 18.61
C ALA A 193 -0.94 -9.20 19.84
N LEU A 194 -0.49 -8.24 20.66
CA LEU A 194 -1.22 -7.79 21.84
C LEU A 194 -2.55 -7.12 21.50
N GLU A 195 -2.56 -6.26 20.48
CA GLU A 195 -3.78 -5.61 19.99
C GLU A 195 -4.82 -6.64 19.54
N TRP A 196 -4.43 -7.60 18.70
CA TRP A 196 -5.30 -8.68 18.24
C TRP A 196 -5.86 -9.53 19.38
N LEU A 197 -5.02 -9.93 20.33
CA LEU A 197 -5.47 -10.75 21.46
C LEU A 197 -6.32 -9.98 22.46
N VAL A 198 -6.19 -8.66 22.56
CA VAL A 198 -7.13 -7.81 23.31
C VAL A 198 -8.48 -7.78 22.61
N ASP A 199 -8.49 -7.52 21.30
CA ASP A 199 -9.73 -7.45 20.51
C ASP A 199 -10.48 -8.79 20.46
N ALA A 200 -9.73 -9.91 20.50
CA ALA A 200 -10.28 -11.26 20.56
C ALA A 200 -10.70 -11.71 21.99
N ASP A 201 -10.61 -10.83 23.00
CA ASP A 201 -10.87 -11.14 24.41
C ASP A 201 -9.97 -12.24 25.02
N TRP A 202 -8.80 -12.52 24.44
CA TRP A 202 -7.82 -13.48 24.98
C TRP A 202 -7.03 -12.92 26.17
N ILE A 203 -6.74 -11.62 26.14
CA ILE A 203 -6.01 -10.92 27.18
C ILE A 203 -6.69 -9.58 27.49
N ILE A 204 -6.51 -9.09 28.70
CA ILE A 204 -7.06 -7.81 29.16
C ILE A 204 -5.89 -6.87 29.42
N ALA A 205 -5.88 -5.72 28.73
CA ALA A 205 -4.91 -4.66 28.97
C ALA A 205 -5.36 -3.77 30.13
N LYS A 206 -4.50 -3.60 31.13
CA LYS A 206 -4.73 -2.71 32.27
C LYS A 206 -3.56 -1.75 32.43
N GLU A 207 -3.85 -0.46 32.38
CA GLU A 207 -2.87 0.57 32.67
C GLU A 207 -2.62 0.65 34.18
N ILE A 208 -1.36 0.56 34.57
CA ILE A 208 -0.93 0.74 35.95
C ILE A 208 -0.20 2.08 36.06
N MET A 209 -0.73 2.97 36.89
CA MET A 209 -0.08 4.24 37.22
C MET A 209 0.92 4.05 38.35
N GLY A 210 2.20 4.25 38.06
CA GLY A 210 3.28 4.38 39.04
C GLY A 210 3.77 5.82 39.16
N LYS A 211 4.95 6.03 39.77
CA LYS A 211 5.64 7.34 39.84
C LYS A 211 6.29 7.79 38.50
N GLY A 212 6.06 7.07 37.40
CA GLY A 212 6.71 7.29 36.09
C GLY A 212 5.78 7.01 34.91
N ARG A 213 6.34 6.80 33.70
CA ARG A 213 5.57 6.52 32.47
C ARG A 213 4.60 5.35 32.72
N PRO A 214 3.32 5.47 32.36
CA PRO A 214 2.35 4.41 32.56
C PRO A 214 2.81 3.10 31.91
N THR A 215 2.61 1.99 32.63
CA THR A 215 2.93 0.65 32.15
C THR A 215 1.64 -0.09 31.90
N ILE A 216 1.54 -0.77 30.75
CA ILE A 216 0.40 -1.63 30.44
C ILE A 216 0.75 -3.05 30.89
N LEU A 217 -0.09 -3.60 31.77
CA LEU A 217 -0.04 -4.99 32.20
C LEU A 217 -1.14 -5.76 31.48
N TYR A 218 -0.79 -6.94 30.96
CA TYR A 218 -1.72 -7.82 30.29
C TYR A 218 -2.03 -9.02 31.17
N THR A 219 -3.32 -9.27 31.40
CA THR A 219 -3.83 -10.42 32.16
C THR A 219 -4.49 -11.39 31.19
N ILE A 220 -4.14 -12.67 31.25
CA ILE A 220 -4.78 -13.70 30.41
C ILE A 220 -6.22 -13.89 30.87
N ASN A 221 -7.16 -13.90 29.93
CA ASN A 221 -8.57 -14.13 30.24
C ASN A 221 -8.76 -15.60 30.66
N PRO A 222 -9.27 -15.91 31.87
CA PRO A 222 -9.47 -17.29 32.31
C PRO A 222 -10.39 -18.11 31.39
N LYS A 223 -11.26 -17.46 30.62
CA LYS A 223 -12.17 -18.13 29.66
C LYS A 223 -11.45 -18.82 28.50
N THR A 224 -10.24 -18.36 28.14
CA THR A 224 -9.47 -18.97 27.03
C THR A 224 -8.65 -20.18 27.46
N GLN A 225 -8.46 -20.39 28.76
CA GLN A 225 -7.74 -21.56 29.30
C GLN A 225 -8.63 -22.81 29.50
N GLY A 226 -9.95 -22.69 29.27
CA GLY A 226 -10.93 -23.75 29.57
C GLY A 226 -11.65 -24.37 28.36
N GLN A 227 -11.27 -24.03 27.12
CA GLN A 227 -11.96 -24.52 25.90
C GLN A 227 -11.27 -25.68 25.17
N GLN A 228 -10.15 -26.20 25.69
CA GLN A 228 -9.54 -27.43 25.17
C GLN A 228 -9.84 -28.59 26.13
N GLY A 229 -11.06 -29.13 26.04
CA GLY A 229 -11.50 -30.21 26.91
C GLY A 229 -12.97 -30.59 26.77
N GLU A 230 -13.47 -30.76 25.54
CA GLU A 230 -14.60 -31.64 25.20
C GLU A 230 -14.35 -32.35 23.88
#